data_AF-A0A1F5GRV8-F1
#
_entry.id   AF-A0A1F5GRV8-F1
#
_cell.length_a   1.000
_cell.length_b   1.000
_cell.length_c   1.000
_cell.angle_alpha   90.00
_cell.angle_beta   90.00
_cell.angle_gamma   90.00
#
_symmetry.space_group_name_H-M   'P 1'
#
loop_
_entity.id
_entity.type
_entity.pdbx_description
1 polymer ?
#
loop_
_entity_poly.entity_id
_entity_poly.type
_entity_poly.pdbx_seq_one_letter_code
_entity_poly.pdbx_strand_id
1 'polypeptide(L)'
;MAQSKTQKLKSLKKKLKELEDVKLKQALARYGEAYQASGAAWQENAAWELADEEVSVLRAMVAEIKDEIKSLEHPNPQASLPTVPLANRQNTS
;
A
#
# COMPACT_ATOMS: atom_id res chain seq x y z
N MET A 1 -16.16 3.01 -24.25
CA MET A 1 -15.30 4.21 -24.15
C MET A 1 -14.07 3.83 -23.32
N ALA A 2 -12.92 3.61 -23.96
CA ALA A 2 -11.69 3.29 -23.25
C ALA A 2 -11.12 4.58 -22.65
N GLN A 3 -11.12 4.73 -21.31
CA GLN A 3 -10.36 5.79 -20.66
C GLN A 3 -8.90 5.69 -21.14
N SER A 4 -8.36 6.79 -21.67
CA SER A 4 -6.96 6.78 -22.09
C SER A 4 -6.08 6.50 -20.87
N LYS A 5 -4.95 5.80 -21.06
CA LYS A 5 -3.98 5.52 -19.98
C LYS A 5 -3.71 6.76 -19.12
N THR A 6 -3.60 7.92 -19.77
CA THR A 6 -3.43 9.24 -19.15
C THR A 6 -4.57 9.65 -18.21
N GLN A 7 -5.83 9.39 -18.57
CA GLN A 7 -6.97 9.64 -17.68
C GLN A 7 -6.96 8.70 -16.47
N LYS A 8 -6.65 7.41 -16.67
CA LYS A 8 -6.54 6.45 -15.57
C LYS A 8 -5.41 6.85 -14.60
N LEU A 9 -4.27 7.29 -15.14
CA LEU A 9 -3.12 7.75 -14.36
C LEU A 9 -3.43 9.02 -13.54
N LYS A 10 -4.12 10.00 -14.14
CA LYS A 10 -4.59 11.19 -13.41
C LYS A 10 -5.54 10.83 -12.29
N SER A 11 -6.49 9.93 -12.53
CA SER A 11 -7.44 9.46 -11.52
C SER A 11 -6.74 8.73 -10.38
N LEU A 12 -5.79 7.83 -10.69
CA LEU A 12 -5.00 7.11 -9.69
C LEU A 12 -4.14 8.06 -8.86
N LYS A 13 -3.44 9.03 -9.48
CA LYS A 13 -2.66 10.05 -8.77
C LYS A 13 -3.53 10.93 -7.87
N LYS A 14 -4.74 11.30 -8.31
CA LYS A 14 -5.69 12.04 -7.48
C LYS A 14 -6.15 11.21 -6.28
N LYS A 15 -6.50 9.94 -6.51
CA LYS A 15 -6.96 9.01 -5.47
C LYS A 15 -5.86 8.69 -4.48
N LEU A 16 -4.62 8.53 -4.96
CA LEU A 16 -3.41 8.39 -4.15
C LEU A 16 -3.26 9.60 -3.21
N LYS A 17 -3.31 10.82 -3.78
CA LYS A 17 -3.18 12.04 -3.00
C LYS A 17 -4.29 12.15 -1.95
N GLU A 18 -5.53 11.82 -2.29
CA GLU A 18 -6.64 11.85 -1.32
C GLU A 18 -6.46 10.81 -0.20
N LEU A 19 -5.99 9.60 -0.53
CA LEU A 19 -5.65 8.57 0.45
C LEU A 19 -4.51 9.00 1.37
N GLU A 20 -3.44 9.63 0.85
CA GLU A 20 -2.28 10.05 1.65
C GLU A 20 -2.54 11.35 2.44
N ASP A 21 -3.04 12.39 1.79
CA ASP A 21 -3.22 13.71 2.41
C ASP A 21 -4.47 13.81 3.29
N VAL A 22 -5.51 12.99 3.03
CA VAL A 22 -6.74 13.04 3.82
C VAL A 22 -6.82 11.84 4.73
N LYS A 23 -6.94 10.63 4.16
CA LYS A 23 -7.25 9.45 4.96
C LYS A 23 -6.11 9.01 5.87
N LEU A 24 -4.89 8.93 5.34
CA LEU A 24 -3.72 8.53 6.12
C LEU A 24 -3.40 9.58 7.20
N LYS A 25 -3.46 10.88 6.87
CA LYS A 25 -3.29 11.93 7.89
C LYS A 25 -4.36 11.87 8.98
N GLN A 26 -5.62 11.61 8.62
CA GLN A 26 -6.70 11.48 9.61
C GLN A 26 -6.52 10.23 10.49
N ALA A 27 -6.16 9.09 9.90
CA ALA A 27 -5.90 7.86 10.65
C ALA A 27 -4.69 8.02 11.58
N LEU A 28 -3.61 8.68 11.11
CA LEU A 28 -2.45 9.01 11.94
C LEU A 28 -2.79 9.99 13.06
N ALA A 29 -3.68 10.95 12.81
CA ALA A 29 -4.16 11.87 13.84
C ALA A 29 -4.94 11.11 14.92
N ARG A 30 -5.88 10.22 14.53
CA ARG A 30 -6.62 9.36 15.46
C ARG A 30 -5.71 8.42 16.24
N TYR A 31 -4.72 7.84 15.58
CA TYR A 31 -3.69 7.02 16.23
C TYR A 31 -2.94 7.83 17.29
N GLY A 32 -2.52 9.05 16.97
CA GLY A 32 -1.84 9.96 17.91
C GLY A 32 -2.74 10.40 19.07
N GLU A 33 -4.00 10.72 18.79
CA GLU A 33 -5.00 11.08 19.81
C GLU A 33 -5.29 9.90 20.74
N ALA A 34 -5.48 8.69 20.19
CA ALA A 34 -5.69 7.47 20.98
C ALA A 34 -4.46 7.14 21.84
N TYR A 35 -3.26 7.30 21.28
CA TYR A 35 -2.00 7.11 22.01
C TYR A 35 -1.87 8.10 23.18
N GLN A 36 -2.14 9.39 22.95
CA GLN A 36 -2.09 10.41 24.00
C GLN A 36 -3.19 10.22 25.04
N ALA A 37 -4.41 9.88 24.62
CA ALA A 37 -5.54 9.68 25.52
C ALA A 37 -5.36 8.45 26.45
N SER A 38 -4.65 7.42 25.99
CA SER A 38 -4.42 6.20 26.77
C SER A 38 -3.20 6.23 27.67
N GLY A 39 -2.31 7.21 27.54
CA GLY A 39 -1.10 7.31 28.36
C GLY A 39 -0.22 6.07 28.21
N ALA A 40 -0.04 5.29 29.30
CA ALA A 40 0.80 4.10 29.30
C ALA A 40 0.09 2.80 28.84
N ALA A 41 -1.26 2.79 28.79
CA ALA A 41 -2.07 1.60 28.45
C ALA A 41 -2.60 1.62 27.01
N TRP A 42 -1.93 2.32 26.10
CA TRP A 42 -2.33 2.44 24.70
C TRP A 42 -2.43 1.09 23.98
N GLN A 43 -1.64 0.10 24.40
CA GLN A 43 -1.63 -1.25 23.87
C GLN A 43 -2.92 -2.03 24.14
N GLU A 44 -3.66 -1.65 25.19
CA GLU A 44 -4.94 -2.27 25.55
C GLU A 44 -6.14 -1.42 25.08
N ASN A 45 -5.88 -0.27 24.44
CA ASN A 45 -6.93 0.58 23.93
C ASN A 45 -7.40 0.10 22.55
N ALA A 46 -8.62 -0.42 22.49
CA ALA A 46 -9.28 -0.81 21.25
C ALA A 46 -9.33 0.32 20.20
N ALA A 47 -9.37 1.59 20.61
CA ALA A 47 -9.33 2.72 19.68
C ALA A 47 -7.95 2.92 19.05
N TRP A 48 -6.87 2.58 19.76
CA TRP A 48 -5.51 2.61 19.23
C TRP A 48 -5.29 1.45 18.26
N GLU A 49 -5.70 0.23 18.63
CA GLU A 49 -5.60 -0.96 17.79
C GLU A 49 -6.37 -0.77 16.46
N LEU A 50 -7.62 -0.30 16.53
CA LEU A 50 -8.41 -0.01 15.34
C LEU A 50 -7.77 1.06 14.45
N ALA A 51 -7.17 2.10 15.05
CA ALA A 51 -6.48 3.14 14.30
C ALA A 51 -5.18 2.62 13.65
N ASP A 52 -4.44 1.74 14.31
CA ASP A 52 -3.24 1.10 13.77
C ASP A 52 -3.57 0.16 12.59
N GLU A 53 -4.63 -0.64 12.71
CA GLU A 53 -5.15 -1.45 11.61
C GLU A 53 -5.60 -0.58 10.43
N GLU A 54 -6.33 0.52 10.69
CA GLU A 54 -6.76 1.46 9.66
C GLU A 54 -5.56 2.09 8.95
N VAL A 55 -4.50 2.49 9.68
CA VAL A 55 -3.25 3.00 9.10
C VAL A 55 -2.56 1.95 8.24
N SER A 56 -2.48 0.70 8.70
CA SER A 56 -1.86 -0.40 7.96
C SER A 56 -2.59 -0.72 6.66
N VAL A 57 -3.93 -0.79 6.69
CA VAL A 57 -4.76 -0.97 5.49
C VAL A 57 -4.59 0.19 4.53
N LEU A 58 -4.62 1.43 5.01
CA LEU A 58 -4.43 2.61 4.17
C LEU A 58 -3.04 2.63 3.51
N ARG A 59 -1.98 2.25 4.24
CA ARG A 59 -0.62 2.13 3.67
C ARG A 59 -0.55 1.05 2.60
N ALA A 60 -1.20 -0.10 2.81
CA ALA A 60 -1.28 -1.17 1.81
C ALA A 60 -2.00 -0.69 0.54
N MET A 61 -3.15 -0.02 0.68
CA MET A 61 -3.88 0.56 -0.44
C MET A 61 -3.06 1.63 -1.19
N VAL A 62 -2.33 2.47 -0.46
CA VAL A 62 -1.42 3.46 -1.06
C VAL A 62 -0.30 2.77 -1.83
N ALA A 63 0.28 1.71 -1.29
CA ALA A 63 1.33 0.95 -1.96
C ALA A 63 0.82 0.31 -3.26
N GLU A 64 -0.36 -0.30 -3.24
CA GLU A 64 -1.00 -0.89 -4.42
C GLU A 64 -1.27 0.17 -5.51
N ILE A 65 -1.82 1.33 -5.14
CA ILE A 65 -2.06 2.42 -6.10
C ILE A 65 -0.74 2.95 -6.67
N LYS A 66 0.32 3.07 -5.86
CA LYS A 66 1.66 3.47 -6.35
C LYS A 66 2.21 2.44 -7.32
N ASP A 67 2.03 1.16 -7.04
CA ASP A 67 2.47 0.08 -7.91
C ASP A 67 1.71 0.09 -9.24
N GLU A 68 0.39 0.28 -9.21
CA GLU A 68 -0.41 0.39 -10.43
C GLU A 68 -0.04 1.65 -11.24
N ILE A 69 0.24 2.78 -10.59
CA ILE A 69 0.76 3.98 -11.28
C ILE A 69 2.10 3.65 -11.94
N LYS A 70 3.04 3.03 -11.22
CA LYS A 70 4.35 2.64 -11.78
C LYS A 70 4.20 1.68 -12.95
N SER A 71 3.34 0.68 -12.86
CA SER A 71 3.05 -0.29 -13.91
C SER A 71 2.46 0.39 -15.17
N LEU A 72 1.66 1.44 -14.99
CA LEU A 72 1.10 2.22 -16.09
C LEU A 72 2.10 3.22 -16.71
N GLU A 73 2.99 3.82 -15.91
CA GLU A 73 4.04 4.76 -16.36
C GLU A 73 5.21 4.03 -17.02
N HIS A 74 5.63 2.93 -16.42
CA HIS A 74 6.67 2.03 -16.89
C HIS A 74 6.04 0.65 -17.04
N PRO A 75 5.49 0.30 -18.22
CA PRO A 75 5.11 -1.07 -18.48
C PRO A 75 6.38 -1.92 -18.42
N ASN A 76 6.64 -2.48 -17.24
CA ASN A 76 7.83 -3.28 -16.98
C ASN A 76 7.76 -4.50 -17.90
N PRO A 77 8.67 -4.68 -18.86
CA PRO A 77 8.67 -5.86 -19.72
C PRO A 77 8.99 -7.14 -18.95
N GLN A 78 9.38 -7.05 -17.67
CA GLN A 78 9.94 -8.14 -16.88
C GLN A 78 9.05 -8.69 -15.74
N ALA A 79 7.77 -8.32 -15.64
CA ALA A 79 6.86 -8.95 -14.68
C ALA A 79 6.50 -10.42 -15.02
N SER A 80 7.03 -10.95 -16.11
CA SER A 80 6.79 -12.30 -16.61
C SER A 80 8.06 -13.16 -16.61
N LEU A 81 8.75 -13.26 -15.47
CA LEU A 81 9.69 -14.36 -15.27
C LEU A 81 9.39 -14.99 -13.92
N PRO A 82 8.69 -16.14 -13.86
CA PRO A 82 8.82 -16.99 -12.70
C PRO A 82 10.31 -17.35 -12.63
N THR A 83 10.98 -16.89 -11.58
CA THR A 83 12.31 -17.37 -11.22
C THR A 83 12.18 -18.86 -10.93
N VAL A 84 12.34 -19.67 -11.97
CA VAL A 84 12.49 -21.11 -11.85
C VAL A 84 13.81 -21.30 -11.10
N PRO A 85 13.83 -21.91 -9.90
CA PRO A 85 15.08 -22.30 -9.29
C PRO A 85 15.71 -23.36 -10.20
N LEU A 86 16.76 -22.98 -10.91
CA LEU A 86 17.62 -23.88 -11.66
C LEU A 86 18.41 -24.72 -10.66
N ALA A 87 17.79 -25.78 -10.15
CA ALA A 87 18.46 -26.80 -9.37
C ALA A 87 17.96 -28.20 -9.78
N ASN A 88 18.02 -28.50 -11.08
CA ASN A 88 18.11 -29.87 -11.54
C ASN A 88 19.56 -30.16 -11.94
N ARG A 89 20.37 -30.55 -10.96
CA ARG A 89 21.59 -31.33 -11.19
C ARG A 89 21.40 -32.69 -10.55
N GLN A 90 20.56 -33.50 -11.18
CA GLN A 90 20.78 -34.93 -11.17
C GLN A 90 21.92 -35.27 -12.14
N ASN A 91 22.72 -36.27 -11.74
CA ASN A 91 23.65 -37.07 -12.52
C ASN A 91 25.08 -36.51 -12.66
N THR A 92 26.06 -37.13 -12.00
CA THR A 92 26.77 -38.34 -12.47
C THR A 92 27.86 -38.78 -11.47
N SER A 93 28.02 -40.11 -11.35
CA SER A 93 29.10 -40.91 -10.74
C SER A 93 28.82 -41.52 -9.37
#